data_AF-A0A515D7U0-F1
#
_entry.id   AF-A0A515D7U0-F1
#
_cell.length_a   1.000
_cell.length_b   1.000
_cell.length_c   1.000
_cell.angle_alpha   90.00
_cell.angle_beta   90.00
_cell.angle_gamma   90.00
#
_symmetry.space_group_name_H-M   'P 1'
#
loop_
_entity.id
_entity.type
_entity.pdbx_description
1 polymer ?
#
loop_
_entity_poly.entity_id
_entity_poly.type
_entity_poly.pdbx_seq_one_letter_code
_entity_poly.pdbx_strand_id
1 'polypeptide(L)'
;MNANHDHPSTVQALKERYPYMFAGTNIGFALYRGWFEMFARLCADIDAALCENKRNFHWVQIKEKFGSYRLYYSMERDPDDVSISYEVVPGPGHVGLRPKAKPARANAPASPAQVIRELVNRAEDATTSMCMACGQPAKAHSYNGYYLTLCKEHSPNRRLSLSNPVWKKVWQATKMPDDQEGSS
;
A
#
# COMPACT_ATOMS: atom_id res chain seq x y z
N MET A 1 -24.49 11.45 -4.82
CA MET A 1 -23.77 10.46 -5.64
C MET A 1 -23.42 9.31 -4.71
N ASN A 2 -24.22 8.25 -4.75
CA ASN A 2 -24.18 7.17 -3.77
C ASN A 2 -23.12 6.14 -4.19
N ALA A 3 -21.93 6.19 -3.57
CA ALA A 3 -21.00 5.09 -3.64
C ALA A 3 -21.47 4.01 -2.66
N ASN A 4 -21.80 2.83 -3.16
CA ASN A 4 -22.00 1.64 -2.33
C ASN A 4 -20.66 1.31 -1.64
N HIS A 5 -20.59 1.60 -0.35
CA HIS A 5 -19.40 1.38 0.50
C HIS A 5 -19.39 -0.06 1.05
N ASP A 6 -19.46 -1.09 0.20
CA ASP A 6 -19.25 -2.48 0.67
C ASP A 6 -17.77 -2.85 0.63
N HIS A 7 -16.95 -2.03 1.29
CA HIS A 7 -15.55 -2.33 1.55
C HIS A 7 -15.31 -2.29 3.06
N PRO A 8 -14.52 -3.24 3.60
CA PRO A 8 -14.27 -3.28 5.04
C PRO A 8 -13.63 -1.96 5.50
N SER A 9 -14.16 -1.41 6.61
CA SER A 9 -13.74 -0.12 7.18
C SER A 9 -12.74 -0.25 8.35
N THR A 10 -12.41 -1.48 8.74
CA THR A 10 -11.46 -1.81 9.81
C THR A 10 -10.44 -2.84 9.33
N VAL A 11 -9.25 -2.87 9.94
CA VAL A 11 -8.20 -3.83 9.59
C VAL A 11 -8.66 -5.27 9.85
N GLN A 12 -9.37 -5.50 10.96
CA GLN A 12 -9.90 -6.82 11.30
C GLN A 12 -10.88 -7.33 10.22
N ALA A 13 -11.91 -6.55 9.88
CA ALA A 13 -12.86 -6.94 8.84
C ALA A 13 -12.19 -7.18 7.47
N LEU A 14 -11.11 -6.46 7.15
CA LEU A 14 -10.35 -6.70 5.92
C LEU A 14 -9.62 -8.05 5.95
N LYS A 15 -8.98 -8.38 7.07
CA LYS A 15 -8.31 -9.67 7.28
C LYS A 15 -9.31 -10.83 7.29
N GLU A 16 -10.48 -10.65 7.90
CA GLU A 16 -11.56 -11.66 7.91
C GLU A 16 -12.16 -11.89 6.53
N ARG A 17 -12.28 -10.85 5.71
CA ARG A 17 -12.82 -10.95 4.34
C ARG A 17 -11.81 -11.59 3.37
N TYR A 18 -10.52 -11.33 3.53
CA TYR A 18 -9.46 -11.84 2.64
C TYR A 18 -8.33 -12.53 3.41
N PRO A 19 -8.61 -13.61 4.16
CA PRO A 19 -7.64 -14.20 5.09
C PRO A 19 -6.36 -14.69 4.41
N TYR A 20 -6.47 -15.22 3.19
CA TYR A 20 -5.32 -15.72 2.42
C TYR A 20 -4.29 -14.61 2.10
N MET A 21 -4.73 -13.36 1.96
CA MET A 21 -3.84 -12.24 1.67
C MET A 21 -2.94 -11.88 2.86
N PHE A 22 -3.30 -12.28 4.08
CA PHE A 22 -2.60 -11.90 5.31
C PHE A 22 -2.04 -13.08 6.10
N ALA A 23 -2.32 -14.32 5.68
CA ALA A 23 -1.88 -15.54 6.35
C ALA A 23 -0.42 -15.93 6.05
N GLY A 24 0.19 -15.36 5.01
CA GLY A 24 1.56 -15.66 4.62
C GLY A 24 2.62 -14.98 5.50
N THR A 25 3.87 -15.42 5.34
CA THR A 25 5.03 -14.82 6.01
C THR A 25 5.16 -13.36 5.65
N ASN A 26 5.23 -12.50 6.66
CA ASN A 26 5.33 -11.07 6.48
C ASN A 26 6.27 -10.43 7.51
N ILE A 27 6.72 -9.22 7.22
CA ILE A 27 7.63 -8.43 8.07
C ILE A 27 6.93 -7.18 8.64
N GLY A 28 5.60 -7.16 8.62
CA GLY A 28 4.78 -6.10 9.17
C GLY A 28 3.94 -5.35 8.14
N PHE A 29 2.76 -4.93 8.60
CA PHE A 29 1.81 -4.12 7.88
C PHE A 29 1.67 -2.78 8.58
N ALA A 30 1.86 -1.69 7.85
CA ALA A 30 1.69 -0.34 8.35
C ALA A 30 0.55 0.32 7.57
N LEU A 31 -0.67 0.26 8.12
CA LEU A 31 -1.87 0.77 7.45
C LEU A 31 -2.23 2.17 7.94
N TYR A 32 -2.61 3.03 6.99
CA TYR A 32 -2.91 4.44 7.28
C TYR A 32 -4.36 4.78 7.00
N ARG A 33 -5.02 5.49 7.91
CA ARG A 33 -6.46 5.81 7.86
C ARG A 33 -6.87 6.43 6.55
N GLY A 34 -6.10 7.42 6.07
CA GLY A 34 -6.40 8.12 4.83
C GLY A 34 -6.18 7.30 3.56
N TRP A 35 -5.42 6.22 3.63
CA TRP A 35 -5.15 5.34 2.49
C TRP A 35 -5.86 3.98 2.62
N PHE A 36 -6.50 3.72 3.76
CA PHE A 36 -7.05 2.41 4.09
C PHE A 36 -8.19 2.02 3.16
N GLU A 37 -9.11 2.93 2.85
CA GLU A 37 -10.23 2.64 1.94
C GLU A 37 -9.73 2.20 0.55
N MET A 38 -8.72 2.88 0.02
CA MET A 38 -8.10 2.50 -1.25
C MET A 38 -7.40 1.14 -1.16
N PHE A 39 -6.72 0.85 -0.04
CA PHE A 39 -6.11 -0.46 0.18
C PHE A 39 -7.16 -1.58 0.29
N ALA A 40 -8.30 -1.31 0.93
CA ALA A 40 -9.41 -2.25 1.01
C ALA A 40 -10.03 -2.54 -0.37
N ARG A 41 -10.18 -1.50 -1.20
CA ARG A 41 -10.58 -1.64 -2.62
C ARG A 41 -9.57 -2.45 -3.42
N LEU A 42 -8.27 -2.17 -3.23
CA LEU A 42 -7.21 -2.94 -3.87
C LEU A 42 -7.28 -4.44 -3.51
N CYS A 43 -7.55 -4.79 -2.25
CA CYS A 43 -7.73 -6.19 -1.86
C CYS A 43 -8.93 -6.81 -2.59
N ALA A 44 -10.05 -6.10 -2.71
CA ALA A 44 -11.20 -6.60 -3.47
C ALA A 44 -10.88 -6.79 -4.96
N ASP A 45 -10.18 -5.84 -5.58
CA ASP A 45 -9.80 -5.93 -6.99
C ASP A 45 -8.81 -7.08 -7.26
N ILE A 46 -7.86 -7.31 -6.35
CA ILE A 46 -6.93 -8.44 -6.43
C ILE A 46 -7.67 -9.77 -6.24
N ASP A 47 -8.59 -9.84 -5.28
CA ASP A 47 -9.40 -11.03 -5.04
C ASP A 47 -10.22 -11.42 -6.28
N ALA A 48 -10.86 -10.42 -6.92
CA ALA A 48 -11.59 -10.60 -8.16
C ALA A 48 -10.68 -11.03 -9.32
N ALA A 49 -9.46 -10.47 -9.42
CA ALA A 49 -8.49 -10.82 -10.47
C ALA A 49 -7.92 -12.25 -10.30
N LEU A 50 -7.80 -12.74 -9.07
CA LEU A 50 -7.36 -14.10 -8.77
C LEU A 50 -8.50 -15.13 -8.90
N CYS A 51 -9.75 -14.73 -8.67
CA CYS A 51 -10.92 -15.59 -8.72
C CYS A 51 -10.72 -16.84 -7.84
N GLU A 52 -10.97 -18.05 -8.33
CA GLU A 52 -10.79 -19.29 -7.56
C GLU A 52 -9.31 -19.63 -7.30
N ASN A 53 -8.42 -19.28 -8.23
CA ASN A 53 -6.99 -19.58 -8.09
C ASN A 53 -6.26 -18.44 -7.39
N LYS A 54 -6.10 -18.56 -6.07
CA LYS A 54 -5.42 -17.55 -5.24
C LYS A 54 -3.90 -17.49 -5.42
N ARG A 55 -3.29 -18.49 -6.08
CA ARG A 55 -1.85 -18.53 -6.43
C ARG A 55 -0.91 -18.23 -5.25
N ASN A 56 -1.26 -18.69 -4.05
CA ASN A 56 -0.57 -18.37 -2.79
C ASN A 56 -0.23 -16.86 -2.62
N PHE A 57 -1.08 -15.98 -3.16
CA PHE A 57 -0.91 -14.54 -3.02
C PHE A 57 -1.01 -14.13 -1.55
N HIS A 58 -0.03 -13.37 -1.07
CA HIS A 58 -0.07 -12.74 0.25
C HIS A 58 0.78 -11.48 0.30
N TRP A 59 0.42 -10.56 1.18
CA TRP A 59 1.22 -9.38 1.50
C TRP A 59 2.44 -9.76 2.33
N VAL A 60 3.61 -9.32 1.89
CA VAL A 60 4.90 -9.53 2.57
C VAL A 60 5.26 -8.34 3.45
N GLN A 61 5.02 -7.13 2.94
CA GLN A 61 5.27 -5.90 3.69
C GLN A 61 4.38 -4.78 3.15
N ILE A 62 3.77 -4.04 4.06
CA ILE A 62 3.07 -2.80 3.74
C ILE A 62 3.72 -1.70 4.56
N LYS A 63 4.24 -0.66 3.90
CA LYS A 63 4.87 0.46 4.59
C LYS A 63 4.65 1.78 3.88
N GLU A 64 4.91 2.88 4.57
CA GLU A 64 5.11 4.18 3.94
C GLU A 64 6.57 4.31 3.50
N LYS A 65 6.79 4.90 2.32
CA LYS A 65 8.11 5.33 1.86
C LYS A 65 7.99 6.57 0.97
N PHE A 66 8.51 7.69 1.46
CA PHE A 66 8.46 8.99 0.78
C PHE A 66 7.04 9.46 0.47
N GLY A 67 6.15 9.37 1.44
CA GLY A 67 4.80 9.94 1.37
C GLY A 67 3.83 9.12 0.52
N SER A 68 4.15 7.87 0.24
CA SER A 68 3.29 6.94 -0.48
C SER A 68 3.35 5.55 0.15
N TYR A 69 2.37 4.71 -0.16
CA TYR A 69 2.47 3.28 0.13
C TYR A 69 3.63 2.64 -0.64
N ARG A 70 4.16 1.56 -0.05
CA ARG A 70 4.91 0.49 -0.69
C ARG A 70 4.31 -0.84 -0.29
N LEU A 71 3.84 -1.56 -1.31
CA LEU A 71 3.02 -2.75 -1.18
C LEU A 71 3.78 -3.94 -1.76
N TYR A 72 4.47 -4.67 -0.90
CA TYR A 72 5.21 -5.87 -1.28
C TYR A 72 4.32 -7.09 -1.09
N TYR A 73 4.29 -7.95 -2.09
CA TYR A 73 3.52 -9.18 -2.09
C TYR A 73 4.33 -10.33 -2.68
N SER A 74 3.92 -11.56 -2.37
CA SER A 74 4.42 -12.78 -2.96
C SER A 74 3.25 -13.55 -3.57
N MET A 75 3.50 -14.27 -4.65
CA MET A 75 2.55 -15.16 -5.31
C MET A 75 3.32 -16.19 -6.14
N GLU A 76 2.67 -17.32 -6.44
CA GLU A 76 3.23 -18.34 -7.33
C GLU A 76 3.46 -17.76 -8.72
N ARG A 77 4.64 -18.05 -9.27
CA ARG A 77 5.04 -17.58 -10.59
C ARG A 77 4.15 -18.20 -11.65
N ASP A 78 3.78 -17.38 -12.63
CA ASP A 78 3.09 -17.88 -13.81
C ASP A 78 4.16 -18.47 -14.72
N PRO A 79 4.05 -19.74 -15.15
CA PRO A 79 4.96 -20.30 -16.15
C PRO A 79 5.01 -19.43 -17.42
N ASP A 80 3.91 -18.74 -17.74
CA ASP A 80 3.80 -17.86 -18.91
C ASP A 80 4.19 -16.39 -18.62
N ASP A 81 4.44 -16.03 -17.36
CA ASP A 81 4.93 -14.70 -16.97
C ASP A 81 6.47 -14.64 -17.00
N VAL A 82 6.97 -14.21 -18.15
CA VAL A 82 8.39 -13.93 -18.41
C VAL A 82 8.86 -12.58 -17.85
N SER A 83 8.03 -11.88 -17.06
CA SER A 83 8.50 -10.67 -16.38
C SER A 83 9.49 -11.04 -15.27
N ILE A 84 10.71 -10.52 -15.39
CA ILE A 84 11.76 -10.65 -14.35
C ILE A 84 11.42 -9.63 -13.27
N SER A 85 10.92 -10.10 -12.12
CA SER A 85 10.84 -9.31 -10.91
C SER A 85 12.20 -9.30 -10.22
N TYR A 86 12.81 -8.12 -10.08
CA TYR A 86 13.87 -7.95 -9.10
C TYR A 86 13.21 -7.95 -7.72
N GLU A 87 13.40 -9.03 -6.95
CA GLU A 87 13.21 -8.99 -5.51
C GLU A 87 14.24 -8.03 -4.92
N VAL A 88 13.85 -6.79 -4.65
CA VAL A 88 14.68 -5.89 -3.85
C VAL A 88 14.37 -6.17 -2.38
N VAL A 89 15.17 -7.04 -1.77
CA VAL A 89 15.34 -7.08 -0.31
C VAL A 89 15.89 -5.70 0.11
N PRO A 90 15.23 -4.94 1.01
CA PRO A 90 15.69 -3.59 1.32
C PRO A 90 16.91 -3.62 2.26
N GLY A 91 18.07 -3.22 1.74
CA GLY A 91 19.14 -2.57 2.50
C GLY A 91 19.08 -1.03 2.36
N PRO A 92 19.67 -0.26 3.29
CA PRO A 92 19.63 1.20 3.25
C PRO A 92 20.44 1.72 2.04
N GLY A 93 19.81 2.50 1.16
CA GLY A 93 20.50 3.20 0.05
C GLY A 93 19.94 2.98 -1.35
N HIS A 94 19.02 2.04 -1.57
CA HIS A 94 18.47 1.82 -2.92
C HIS A 94 17.26 2.71 -3.23
N VAL A 95 17.45 3.63 -4.18
CA VAL A 95 16.37 4.17 -5.02
C VAL A 95 15.90 3.00 -5.88
N GLY A 96 14.77 2.39 -5.53
CA GLY A 96 14.19 1.32 -6.34
C GLY A 96 13.84 1.88 -7.71
N LEU A 97 14.67 1.61 -8.71
CA LEU A 97 14.28 1.76 -10.10
C LEU A 97 13.10 0.82 -10.31
N ARG A 98 11.92 1.38 -10.63
CA ARG A 98 10.76 0.59 -11.05
C ARG A 98 11.21 -0.23 -12.26
N PRO A 99 11.16 -1.57 -12.23
CA PRO A 99 11.37 -2.33 -13.45
C PRO A 99 10.32 -1.86 -14.44
N LYS A 100 10.74 -1.31 -15.58
CA LYS A 100 9.82 -1.23 -16.71
C LYS A 100 9.57 -2.67 -17.13
N ALA A 101 8.37 -3.19 -16.85
CA ALA A 101 7.95 -4.47 -17.39
C ALA A 101 8.27 -4.46 -18.89
N LYS A 102 8.94 -5.50 -19.39
CA LYS A 102 9.03 -5.67 -20.84
C LYS A 102 7.59 -5.71 -21.36
N PRO A 103 7.28 -5.03 -22.49
CA PRO A 103 5.94 -5.12 -23.05
C PRO A 103 5.62 -6.60 -23.25
N ALA A 104 4.45 -7.01 -22.76
CA ALA A 104 3.88 -8.30 -23.11
C ALA A 104 3.84 -8.40 -24.64
N ARG A 105 3.82 -9.63 -25.19
CA ARG A 105 3.49 -9.80 -26.61
C ARG A 105 2.19 -9.02 -26.87
N ALA A 106 2.21 -8.11 -27.86
CA ALA A 106 1.22 -7.05 -28.04
C ALA A 106 -0.26 -7.49 -28.13
N ASN A 107 -0.52 -8.81 -28.22
CA ASN A 107 -1.85 -9.40 -28.43
C ASN A 107 -2.21 -10.53 -27.44
N ALA A 108 -1.47 -10.73 -26.35
CA ALA A 108 -1.87 -11.70 -25.31
C ALA A 108 -2.76 -11.04 -24.25
N PRO A 109 -3.83 -11.71 -23.75
CA PRO A 109 -4.58 -11.20 -22.60
C PRO A 109 -3.64 -11.06 -21.41
N ALA A 110 -3.85 -10.01 -20.59
CA ALA A 110 -3.00 -9.74 -19.46
C ALA A 110 -3.06 -10.92 -18.46
N SER A 111 -1.91 -11.45 -18.06
CA SER A 111 -1.87 -12.50 -17.05
C SER A 111 -2.35 -11.96 -15.69
N PRO A 112 -2.87 -12.80 -14.77
CA PRO A 112 -3.25 -12.34 -13.43
C PRO A 112 -2.11 -11.60 -12.72
N ALA A 113 -0.85 -12.03 -12.91
CA ALA A 113 0.32 -11.35 -12.37
C ALA A 113 0.51 -9.92 -12.93
N GLN A 114 0.25 -9.71 -14.22
CA GLN A 114 0.28 -8.38 -14.85
C GLN A 114 -0.84 -7.47 -14.31
N VAL A 115 -2.05 -8.02 -14.15
CA VAL A 115 -3.21 -7.30 -13.61
C VAL A 115 -2.96 -6.87 -12.16
N ILE A 116 -2.47 -7.78 -11.31
CA ILE A 116 -2.16 -7.50 -9.91
C ILE A 116 -1.07 -6.43 -9.79
N ARG A 117 0.00 -6.56 -10.58
CA ARG A 117 1.07 -5.56 -10.59
C ARG A 117 0.55 -4.17 -10.97
N GLU A 118 -0.33 -4.07 -11.96
CA GLU A 118 -0.91 -2.80 -12.37
C GLU A 118 -1.87 -2.22 -11.31
N LEU A 119 -2.67 -3.08 -10.66
CA LEU A 119 -3.51 -2.69 -9.53
C LEU A 119 -2.67 -2.11 -8.38
N VAL A 120 -1.60 -2.80 -8.00
CA VAL A 120 -0.68 -2.35 -6.95
C VAL A 120 0.01 -1.04 -7.33
N ASN A 121 0.52 -0.92 -8.56
CA ASN A 121 1.15 0.31 -9.05
C ASN A 121 0.19 1.50 -8.98
N ARG A 122 -1.06 1.33 -9.44
CA ARG A 122 -2.07 2.38 -9.39
C ARG A 122 -2.41 2.80 -7.96
N ALA A 123 -2.51 1.86 -7.03
CA ALA A 123 -2.75 2.17 -5.62
C ALA A 123 -1.58 2.92 -4.97
N GLU A 124 -0.33 2.50 -5.24
CA GLU A 124 0.85 3.23 -4.80
C GLU A 124 0.89 4.65 -5.39
N ASP A 125 0.69 4.79 -6.69
CA ASP A 125 0.71 6.09 -7.37
C ASP A 125 -0.38 7.03 -6.87
N ALA A 126 -1.59 6.51 -6.61
CA ALA A 126 -2.66 7.29 -6.02
C ALA A 126 -2.28 7.85 -4.64
N THR A 127 -1.63 7.07 -3.77
CA THR A 127 -1.23 7.56 -2.43
C THR A 127 -0.26 8.75 -2.47
N THR A 128 0.52 8.92 -3.54
CA THR A 128 1.48 10.04 -3.67
C THR A 128 0.83 11.42 -3.62
N SER A 129 -0.48 11.47 -3.85
CA SER A 129 -1.28 12.70 -3.87
C SER A 129 -2.47 12.67 -2.90
N MET A 130 -2.49 11.74 -1.95
CA MET A 130 -3.56 11.57 -0.97
C MET A 130 -3.02 11.74 0.46
N CYS A 131 -3.75 12.48 1.29
CA CYS A 131 -3.39 12.68 2.68
C CYS A 131 -3.39 11.34 3.42
N MET A 132 -2.27 10.95 4.03
CA MET A 132 -2.17 9.69 4.79
C MET A 132 -3.10 9.64 6.01
N ALA A 133 -3.56 10.79 6.53
CA ALA A 133 -4.48 10.84 7.67
C ALA A 133 -5.96 10.71 7.27
N CYS A 134 -6.38 11.37 6.19
CA CYS A 134 -7.81 11.50 5.85
C CYS A 134 -8.18 11.20 4.40
N GLY A 135 -7.21 10.89 3.53
CA GLY A 135 -7.44 10.51 2.14
C GLY A 135 -7.74 11.67 1.18
N GLN A 136 -7.96 12.88 1.69
CA GLN A 136 -8.18 14.07 0.85
C GLN A 136 -6.95 14.40 -0.01
N PRO A 137 -7.14 15.06 -1.17
CA PRO A 137 -6.03 15.49 -2.01
C PRO A 137 -4.97 16.28 -1.24
N ALA A 138 -3.71 15.91 -1.43
CA ALA A 138 -2.58 16.46 -0.71
C ALA A 138 -1.33 16.46 -1.59
N LYS A 139 -0.32 17.22 -1.17
CA LYS A 139 0.99 17.26 -1.81
C LYS A 139 2.03 16.73 -0.86
N ALA A 140 2.96 15.95 -1.41
CA ALA A 140 4.10 15.50 -0.64
C ALA A 140 5.01 16.68 -0.28
N HIS A 141 5.39 16.75 0.98
CA HIS A 141 6.23 17.81 1.52
C HIS A 141 7.28 17.22 2.48
N SER A 142 8.42 17.89 2.56
CA SER A 142 9.44 17.59 3.57
C SER A 142 9.08 18.29 4.87
N TYR A 143 9.08 17.52 5.94
CA TYR A 143 8.80 17.94 7.29
C TYR A 143 9.91 17.43 8.21
N ASN A 144 10.90 18.29 8.49
CA ASN A 144 12.01 17.99 9.38
C ASN A 144 12.69 16.63 9.09
N GLY A 145 12.96 16.34 7.81
CA GLY A 145 13.61 15.10 7.37
C GLY A 145 12.65 13.98 6.94
N TYR A 146 11.35 14.12 7.18
CA TYR A 146 10.33 13.15 6.72
C TYR A 146 9.64 13.68 5.48
N TYR A 147 9.48 12.83 4.48
CA TYR A 147 8.76 13.19 3.28
C TYR A 147 7.38 12.53 3.34
N LEU A 148 6.34 13.32 3.60
CA LEU A 148 4.98 12.83 3.86
C LEU A 148 3.96 13.54 2.97
N THR A 149 2.87 12.85 2.65
CA THR A 149 1.75 13.42 1.89
C THR A 149 0.60 13.72 2.86
N LEU A 150 0.45 15.00 3.20
CA LEU A 150 -0.53 15.50 4.18
C LEU A 150 -1.27 16.72 3.60
N CYS A 151 -2.58 16.81 3.85
CA CYS A 151 -3.36 18.00 3.50
C CYS A 151 -3.07 19.14 4.48
N LYS A 152 -3.53 20.37 4.19
CA LYS A 152 -3.26 21.56 5.04
C LYS A 152 -3.68 21.35 6.50
N GLU A 153 -4.83 20.73 6.74
CA GLU A 153 -5.36 20.48 8.08
C GLU A 153 -4.51 19.49 8.89
N HIS A 154 -3.94 18.49 8.22
CA HIS A 154 -3.10 17.46 8.86
C HIS A 154 -1.61 17.75 8.77
N SER A 155 -1.21 18.72 7.96
CA SER A 155 0.17 19.16 7.86
C SER A 155 0.53 19.90 9.15
N PRO A 156 1.52 19.45 9.91
CA PRO A 156 2.02 20.23 11.02
C PRO A 156 2.59 21.55 10.47
N ASN A 157 2.49 22.64 11.26
CA ASN A 157 3.19 23.87 10.93
C ASN A 157 4.68 23.56 10.68
N ARG A 158 5.22 24.06 9.55
CA ARG A 158 6.54 23.68 8.95
C ARG A 158 7.77 23.74 9.87
N ARG A 159 7.65 24.19 11.12
CA ARG A 159 8.74 24.37 12.09
C ARG A 159 8.84 23.28 13.17
N LEU A 160 7.98 22.27 13.15
CA LEU A 160 7.92 21.30 14.24
C LEU A 160 8.99 20.20 14.08
N SER A 161 9.75 19.94 15.15
CA SER A 161 10.74 18.84 15.30
C SER A 161 10.08 17.54 15.72
N LEU A 162 10.65 16.37 15.39
CA LEU A 162 10.16 15.04 15.83
C LEU A 162 9.94 14.89 17.34
N SER A 163 10.70 15.62 18.14
CA SER A 163 10.56 15.66 19.60
C SER A 163 9.32 16.44 20.07
N ASN A 164 8.60 17.07 19.14
CA ASN A 164 7.40 17.82 19.45
C ASN A 164 6.21 16.86 19.65
N PRO A 165 5.45 16.99 20.74
CA PRO A 165 4.27 16.16 21.01
C PRO A 165 3.20 16.24 19.90
N VAL A 166 3.19 17.29 19.07
CA VAL A 166 2.34 17.40 17.88
C VAL A 166 2.70 16.34 16.83
N TRP A 167 3.98 15.99 16.64
CA TRP A 167 4.39 14.96 15.68
C TRP A 167 3.95 13.56 16.06
N LYS A 168 4.01 13.24 17.35
CA LYS A 168 3.46 11.98 17.88
C LYS A 168 1.96 11.88 17.59
N LYS A 169 1.22 12.99 17.74
CA LYS A 169 -0.21 13.06 17.40
C LYS A 169 -0.47 12.92 15.90
N VAL A 170 0.37 13.50 15.03
CA VAL A 170 0.25 13.31 13.56
C VAL A 170 0.39 11.83 13.22
N TRP A 171 1.43 11.14 13.69
CA TRP A 171 1.60 9.71 13.42
C TRP A 171 0.45 8.86 13.98
N GLN A 172 0.01 9.11 15.21
CA GLN A 172 -1.14 8.44 15.80
C GLN A 172 -2.43 8.68 15.00
N ALA A 173 -2.66 9.90 14.51
CA ALA A 173 -3.83 10.22 13.69
C ALA A 173 -3.79 9.56 12.31
N THR A 174 -2.61 9.20 11.82
CA THR A 174 -2.45 8.58 10.51
C THR A 174 -2.59 7.07 10.53
N LYS A 175 -2.29 6.39 11.65
CA LYS A 175 -2.33 4.93 11.74
C LYS A 175 -3.74 4.41 11.96
N MET A 176 -4.03 3.23 11.41
CA MET A 176 -5.26 2.52 11.77
C MET A 176 -5.24 2.16 13.27
N PRO A 177 -6.36 2.32 14.02
CA PRO A 177 -6.40 2.09 15.46
C PRO A 177 -5.96 0.67 15.86
N ASP A 178 -6.36 -0.31 15.05
CA ASP A 178 -6.13 -1.74 15.30
C ASP A 178 -4.76 -2.24 14.78
N ASP A 179 -3.91 -1.34 14.27
CA ASP A 179 -2.54 -1.63 13.79
C ASP A 179 -1.50 -1.55 14.92
N GLN A 180 -1.92 -1.32 16.17
CA GLN A 180 -1.02 -1.13 17.32
C GLN A 180 -0.69 -2.42 18.08
N GLU A 181 -1.30 -3.55 17.72
CA GLU A 181 -1.00 -4.85 18.31
C GLU A 181 -0.10 -5.67 17.37
N GLY A 182 1.23 -5.53 17.52
CA GLY A 182 2.15 -6.30 16.68
C GLY A 182 3.64 -5.95 16.75
N SER A 183 4.10 -5.28 17.81
CA SER A 183 5.53 -5.23 18.13
C SER A 183 5.74 -5.98 19.45
N SER A 184 6.03 -7.27 19.34
CA SER A 184 6.65 -8.09 20.37
C SER A 184 7.72 -8.94 19.71
#